data_AF-A0AAN7ACR4-F1
#
_entry.id   AF-A0AAN7ACR4-F1
#
_cell.length_a   1.000
_cell.length_b   1.000
_cell.length_c   1.000
_cell.angle_alpha   90.00
_cell.angle_beta   90.00
_cell.angle_gamma   90.00
#
_symmetry.space_group_name_H-M   'P 1'
#
loop_
_entity.id
_entity.type
_entity.pdbx_description
1 polymer ?
#
loop_
_entity_poly.entity_id
_entity_poly.type
_entity_poly.pdbx_seq_one_letter_code
_entity_poly.pdbx_strand_id
1 'polypeptide(L)'
;MPRKLSTSPRIEYKDLDLLPLDCAKEVLGFLPSQHQVSESQHNSFLNISDSFEIPTTMKFFSTVLTLALSLTAASASPVQERDVQTVHLTFYGGPASYSLSFPADGTIVPTNNNINIDKIESPDYDPYRLCTFHTAGQKSLASGINSQTGAAQVFVGPPQPITGVSCIGFCLTTYQDCYRNGQYVGPCCNGFCAANKCRPYVPLA
;
A
#
# COMPACT_ATOMS: atom_id res chain seq x y z
N MET A 1 -25.51 -2.63 52.08
CA MET A 1 -24.22 -3.26 51.74
C MET A 1 -23.60 -2.52 50.56
N PRO A 2 -22.53 -1.72 50.77
CA PRO A 2 -21.90 -0.97 49.68
C PRO A 2 -20.85 -1.81 48.92
N ARG A 3 -20.85 -1.71 47.59
CA ARG A 3 -19.84 -2.34 46.71
C ARG A 3 -18.51 -1.58 46.82
N LYS A 4 -17.42 -2.33 47.03
CA LYS A 4 -16.05 -1.83 47.05
C LYS A 4 -15.63 -1.34 45.65
N LEU A 5 -15.03 -0.14 45.61
CA LEU A 5 -14.21 0.37 44.51
C LEU A 5 -13.01 -0.57 44.30
N SER A 6 -12.81 -1.05 43.07
CA SER A 6 -11.60 -1.77 42.67
C SER A 6 -10.55 -0.77 42.20
N THR A 7 -9.49 -0.64 42.98
CA THR A 7 -8.28 0.14 42.72
C THR A 7 -7.46 -0.48 41.57
N SER A 8 -7.07 0.38 40.63
CA SER A 8 -6.14 0.11 39.53
C SER A 8 -4.73 -0.26 40.06
N PRO A 9 -4.07 -1.31 39.55
CA PRO A 9 -2.68 -1.59 39.89
C PRO A 9 -1.72 -0.68 39.10
N ARG A 10 -0.95 0.10 39.87
CA ARG A 10 0.24 0.85 39.47
C ARG A 10 1.34 -0.16 39.10
N ILE A 11 1.77 -0.19 37.84
CA ILE A 11 2.92 -0.99 37.39
C ILE A 11 4.19 -0.31 37.95
N GLU A 12 4.88 -0.99 38.87
CA GLU A 12 6.23 -0.63 39.31
C GLU A 12 7.25 -1.09 38.26
N TYR A 13 8.10 -0.15 37.83
CA TYR A 13 9.14 -0.34 36.82
C TYR A 13 10.37 -1.00 37.46
N LYS A 14 10.34 -2.31 37.73
CA LYS A 14 11.45 -2.99 38.43
C LYS A 14 11.82 -4.40 37.95
N ASP A 15 11.39 -4.80 36.75
CA ASP A 15 11.76 -6.09 36.15
C ASP A 15 12.33 -5.93 34.72
N LEU A 16 13.30 -5.02 34.55
CA LEU A 16 14.14 -4.93 33.34
C LEU A 16 15.54 -5.45 33.66
N ASP A 17 15.72 -6.75 33.94
CA ASP A 17 17.08 -7.31 34.05
C ASP A 17 17.19 -8.81 33.71
N LEU A 18 16.21 -9.40 33.01
CA LEU A 18 16.32 -10.79 32.55
C LEU A 18 15.65 -11.00 31.19
N LEU A 19 16.30 -10.51 30.12
CA LEU A 19 16.07 -11.02 28.76
C LEU A 19 17.42 -11.33 28.07
N PRO A 20 17.55 -12.49 27.41
CA PRO A 20 18.79 -12.96 26.78
C PRO A 20 19.22 -12.12 25.56
N LEU A 21 20.53 -12.03 25.40
CA LEU A 21 21.31 -11.04 24.63
C LEU A 21 21.27 -11.11 23.09
N ASP A 22 20.29 -11.78 22.45
CA ASP A 22 20.32 -12.06 21.00
C ASP A 22 19.25 -11.35 20.14
N CYS A 23 18.67 -10.24 20.60
CA CYS A 23 17.71 -9.43 19.80
C CYS A 23 18.05 -7.92 19.72
N ALA A 24 19.31 -7.53 19.94
CA ALA A 24 19.70 -6.11 20.04
C ALA A 24 20.51 -5.60 18.82
N LYS A 25 20.18 -6.02 17.58
CA LYS A 25 20.98 -5.64 16.40
C LYS A 25 20.21 -5.10 15.19
N GLU A 26 19.01 -4.55 15.37
CA GLU A 26 18.31 -3.87 14.26
C GLU A 26 17.52 -2.60 14.66
N VAL A 27 17.96 -1.87 15.71
CA VAL A 27 17.32 -0.61 16.16
C VAL A 27 18.18 0.64 15.91
N LEU A 28 19.25 0.56 15.11
CA LEU A 28 20.18 1.69 14.88
C LEU A 28 20.37 2.07 13.41
N GLY A 29 19.35 1.92 12.57
CA GLY A 29 19.37 2.44 11.20
C GLY A 29 18.10 3.21 10.88
N PHE A 30 18.26 4.43 10.35
CA PHE A 30 17.25 5.32 9.76
C PHE A 30 16.57 6.35 10.68
N LEU A 31 17.35 7.37 11.05
CA LEU A 31 16.90 8.76 11.00
C LEU A 31 17.41 9.39 9.69
N PRO A 32 16.60 10.19 8.98
CA PRO A 32 17.17 11.31 8.25
C PRO A 32 16.69 12.66 8.80
N SER A 33 17.70 13.50 8.97
CA SER A 33 17.70 14.90 9.37
C SER A 33 16.82 15.79 8.51
N GLN A 34 16.25 16.80 9.16
CA GLN A 34 15.64 17.98 8.54
C GLN A 34 16.70 19.04 8.17
N HIS A 35 16.32 19.89 7.21
CA HIS A 35 16.90 21.18 6.81
C HIS A 35 18.26 21.19 6.08
N GLN A 36 18.25 21.72 4.84
CA GLN A 36 18.86 23.02 4.51
C GLN A 36 18.20 23.62 3.25
N VAL A 37 17.90 24.91 3.35
CA VAL A 37 17.47 25.83 2.30
C VAL A 37 18.72 26.62 1.88
N SER A 38 19.01 26.76 0.57
CA SER A 38 19.12 28.08 -0.12
C SER A 38 19.70 27.96 -1.54
N GLU A 39 19.05 28.72 -2.44
CA GLU A 39 19.60 29.56 -3.51
C GLU A 39 20.49 29.02 -4.66
N SER A 40 19.98 29.31 -5.86
CA SER A 40 20.62 30.13 -6.91
C SER A 40 21.85 29.59 -7.65
N GLN A 41 21.66 29.30 -8.93
CA GLN A 41 22.30 29.95 -10.10
C GLN A 41 22.16 29.02 -11.33
N HIS A 42 21.47 29.44 -12.38
CA HIS A 42 21.99 30.20 -13.53
C HIS A 42 22.64 29.30 -14.60
N ASN A 43 22.02 29.34 -15.79
CA ASN A 43 22.55 29.04 -17.13
C ASN A 43 23.11 27.64 -17.44
N SER A 44 22.53 26.98 -18.44
CA SER A 44 22.96 27.21 -19.85
C SER A 44 22.15 26.35 -20.80
N PHE A 45 21.35 27.01 -21.64
CA PHE A 45 20.80 26.46 -22.87
C PHE A 45 21.96 26.24 -23.85
N LEU A 46 22.20 25.00 -24.28
CA LEU A 46 22.99 24.74 -25.48
C LEU A 46 22.02 24.55 -26.66
N ASN A 47 21.81 25.66 -27.36
CA ASN A 47 21.32 25.69 -28.72
C ASN A 47 22.40 25.11 -29.62
N ILE A 48 22.13 23.99 -30.29
CA ILE A 48 22.93 23.51 -31.41
C ILE A 48 22.21 23.98 -32.67
N SER A 49 22.65 25.11 -33.21
CA SER A 49 22.31 25.58 -34.54
C SER A 49 23.56 25.46 -35.40
N ASP A 50 23.80 24.26 -35.94
CA ASP A 50 24.80 24.08 -36.98
C ASP A 50 24.18 24.38 -38.34
N SER A 51 24.74 25.43 -38.95
CA SER A 51 24.47 25.89 -40.30
C SER A 51 25.39 25.13 -41.25
N PHE A 52 24.82 24.26 -42.08
CA PHE A 52 25.56 23.56 -43.13
C PHE A 52 25.25 24.19 -44.48
N GLU A 53 26.26 24.77 -45.10
CA GLU A 53 26.24 25.38 -46.43
C GLU A 53 26.08 24.32 -47.53
N ILE A 54 25.21 24.59 -48.51
CA ILE A 54 25.02 23.73 -49.70
C ILE A 54 25.72 24.41 -50.89
N PRO A 55 26.74 23.78 -51.51
CA PRO A 55 27.20 24.20 -52.83
C PRO A 55 26.24 23.68 -53.91
N THR A 56 25.76 24.61 -54.73
CA THR A 56 24.99 24.33 -55.94
C THR A 56 25.94 23.94 -57.06
N THR A 57 25.74 22.77 -57.69
CA THR A 57 25.81 22.63 -59.16
C THR A 57 25.41 21.24 -59.67
N MET A 58 24.56 21.31 -60.70
CA MET A 58 24.37 20.44 -61.86
C MET A 58 23.70 19.05 -61.73
N LYS A 59 22.47 19.05 -62.26
CA LYS A 59 21.59 17.96 -62.66
C LYS A 59 22.31 16.90 -63.53
N PHE A 60 22.18 15.63 -63.17
CA PHE A 60 22.14 14.53 -64.13
C PHE A 60 21.19 13.41 -63.65
N PHE A 61 20.51 12.84 -64.64
CA PHE A 61 19.46 11.84 -64.60
C PHE A 61 19.79 10.59 -63.77
N SER A 62 18.81 10.06 -63.03
CA SER A 62 18.19 8.75 -63.31
C SER A 62 17.46 8.22 -62.07
N THR A 63 16.19 7.89 -62.27
CA THR A 63 15.29 7.17 -61.36
C THR A 63 15.87 5.85 -60.87
N VAL A 64 15.93 5.64 -59.55
CA VAL A 64 15.86 4.31 -58.92
C VAL A 64 14.96 4.39 -57.69
N LEU A 65 13.84 3.66 -57.79
CA LEU A 65 12.88 3.30 -56.77
C LEU A 65 13.50 2.28 -55.80
N THR A 66 13.49 2.54 -54.49
CA THR A 66 13.51 1.47 -53.48
C THR A 66 12.71 1.84 -52.24
N LEU A 67 11.65 1.05 -52.03
CA LEU A 67 10.78 0.95 -50.86
C LEU A 67 11.57 0.70 -49.57
N ALA A 68 11.17 1.37 -48.50
CA ALA A 68 11.34 0.86 -47.14
C ALA A 68 10.17 1.36 -46.25
N LEU A 69 9.00 0.74 -46.39
CA LEU A 69 7.96 0.81 -45.34
C LEU A 69 8.40 -0.11 -44.20
N SER A 70 9.03 0.46 -43.17
CA SER A 70 9.26 -0.23 -41.92
C SER A 70 7.94 -0.38 -41.16
N LEU A 71 7.29 -1.54 -41.27
CA LEU A 71 6.22 -1.92 -40.35
C LEU A 71 6.83 -2.17 -38.97
N THR A 72 6.78 -1.19 -38.08
CA THR A 72 6.98 -1.43 -36.66
C THR A 72 5.75 -2.18 -36.13
N ALA A 73 5.83 -3.51 -36.09
CA ALA A 73 4.86 -4.32 -35.36
C ALA A 73 4.99 -3.98 -33.87
N ALA A 74 4.11 -3.12 -33.36
CA ALA A 74 3.95 -2.94 -31.93
C ALA A 74 3.40 -4.24 -31.36
N SER A 75 4.27 -5.06 -30.77
CA SER A 75 3.88 -6.22 -29.98
C SER A 75 3.14 -5.71 -28.74
N ALA A 76 1.82 -5.59 -28.83
CA ALA A 76 0.97 -5.45 -27.67
C ALA A 76 0.97 -6.80 -26.95
N SER A 77 1.75 -6.93 -25.88
CA SER A 77 1.62 -8.06 -24.97
C SER A 77 0.18 -8.09 -24.46
N PRO A 78 -0.53 -9.23 -24.52
CA PRO A 78 -1.84 -9.32 -23.91
C PRO A 78 -1.68 -8.97 -22.42
N VAL A 79 -2.48 -8.02 -21.96
CA VAL A 79 -2.60 -7.70 -20.53
C VAL A 79 -3.10 -8.98 -19.88
N GLN A 80 -2.19 -9.69 -19.20
CA GLN A 80 -2.55 -10.88 -18.45
C GLN A 80 -3.52 -10.45 -17.36
N GLU A 81 -4.76 -10.92 -17.48
CA GLU A 81 -5.79 -10.79 -16.46
C GLU A 81 -5.21 -11.37 -15.16
N ARG A 82 -4.84 -10.48 -14.25
CA ARG A 82 -4.35 -10.89 -12.94
C ARG A 82 -5.56 -11.38 -12.18
N ASP A 83 -5.51 -12.60 -11.65
CA ASP A 83 -6.53 -13.07 -10.73
C ASP A 83 -6.57 -12.12 -9.53
N VAL A 84 -7.68 -11.41 -9.38
CA VAL A 84 -7.83 -10.33 -8.40
C VAL A 84 -8.57 -10.87 -7.18
N GLN A 85 -7.98 -10.69 -6.00
CA GLN A 85 -8.61 -11.09 -4.75
C GLN A 85 -9.86 -10.24 -4.46
N THR A 86 -10.95 -10.88 -4.03
CA THR A 86 -12.12 -10.18 -3.50
C THR A 86 -11.84 -9.70 -2.09
N VAL A 87 -12.11 -8.42 -1.83
CA VAL A 87 -11.92 -7.78 -0.52
C VAL A 87 -13.24 -7.73 0.21
N HIS A 88 -13.25 -8.11 1.50
CA HIS A 88 -14.40 -7.92 2.38
C HIS A 88 -14.06 -6.86 3.44
N LEU A 89 -14.78 -5.73 3.41
CA LEU A 89 -14.61 -4.65 4.37
C LEU A 89 -15.90 -4.42 5.16
N THR A 90 -15.78 -4.21 6.46
CA THR A 90 -16.87 -3.74 7.32
C THR A 90 -16.50 -2.40 7.92
N PHE A 91 -17.36 -1.41 7.73
CA PHE A 91 -17.21 -0.04 8.20
C PHE A 91 -18.08 0.16 9.43
N TYR A 92 -17.50 0.70 10.50
CA TYR A 92 -18.16 1.00 11.77
C TYR A 92 -18.12 2.50 12.04
N GLY A 93 -19.27 3.04 12.45
CA GLY A 93 -19.45 4.42 12.84
C GLY A 93 -20.38 4.54 14.03
N GLY A 94 -19.83 4.72 15.23
CA GLY A 94 -20.62 4.71 16.47
C GLY A 94 -21.42 3.41 16.62
N PRO A 95 -22.76 3.44 16.74
CA PRO A 95 -23.59 2.24 16.85
C PRO A 95 -23.96 1.60 15.49
N ALA A 96 -23.58 2.19 14.37
CA ALA A 96 -23.98 1.74 13.03
C ALA A 96 -22.81 1.10 12.26
N SER A 97 -23.13 0.20 11.34
CA SER A 97 -22.15 -0.41 10.45
C SER A 97 -22.74 -0.81 9.09
N TYR A 98 -21.87 -0.98 8.10
CA TYR A 98 -22.19 -1.57 6.80
C TYR A 98 -20.98 -2.32 6.23
N SER A 99 -21.20 -3.23 5.29
CA SER A 99 -20.14 -4.02 4.66
C SER A 99 -20.14 -3.85 3.15
N LEU A 100 -18.96 -3.96 2.54
CA LEU A 100 -18.75 -3.97 1.10
C LEU A 100 -17.92 -5.18 0.70
N SER A 101 -18.14 -5.67 -0.51
CA SER A 101 -17.35 -6.75 -1.11
C SER A 101 -17.13 -6.47 -2.58
N PHE A 102 -15.87 -6.40 -3.00
CA PHE A 102 -15.49 -5.98 -4.34
C PHE A 102 -14.07 -6.48 -4.70
N PRO A 103 -13.70 -6.59 -5.98
CA PRO A 103 -12.35 -7.01 -6.38
C PRO A 103 -11.29 -5.94 -6.07
N ALA A 104 -10.09 -6.37 -5.64
CA ALA A 104 -8.91 -5.52 -5.44
C ALA A 104 -8.20 -5.10 -6.76
N ASP A 105 -8.96 -4.60 -7.73
CA ASP A 105 -8.48 -4.26 -9.08
C ASP A 105 -8.00 -2.81 -9.22
N GLY A 106 -8.12 -2.02 -8.14
CA GLY A 106 -7.79 -0.60 -8.09
C GLY A 106 -8.93 0.32 -8.54
N THR A 107 -10.08 -0.21 -8.94
CA THR A 107 -11.25 0.62 -9.24
C THR A 107 -11.80 1.26 -7.97
N ILE A 108 -12.31 2.49 -8.10
CA ILE A 108 -12.94 3.18 -6.98
C ILE A 108 -14.39 2.71 -6.88
N VAL A 109 -14.69 2.08 -5.75
CA VAL A 109 -16.06 1.67 -5.39
C VAL A 109 -16.67 2.75 -4.51
N PRO A 110 -17.76 3.42 -4.95
CA PRO A 110 -18.46 4.40 -4.12
C PRO A 110 -19.19 3.67 -2.99
N THR A 111 -19.06 4.19 -1.76
CA THR A 111 -19.74 3.62 -0.58
C THR A 111 -21.22 4.02 -0.50
N ASN A 112 -21.56 5.20 -1.05
CA ASN A 112 -22.88 5.81 -1.00
C ASN A 112 -23.52 5.83 0.40
N ASN A 113 -22.69 6.06 1.44
CA ASN A 113 -23.13 6.03 2.83
C ASN A 113 -22.59 7.24 3.61
N ASN A 114 -23.46 7.88 4.39
CA ASN A 114 -23.14 9.10 5.16
C ASN A 114 -22.79 8.84 6.64
N ILE A 115 -22.65 7.58 7.07
CA ILE A 115 -22.22 7.26 8.43
C ILE A 115 -20.76 7.75 8.63
N ASN A 116 -20.52 8.43 9.75
CA ASN A 116 -19.17 8.84 10.14
C ASN A 116 -18.39 7.63 10.63
N ILE A 117 -17.46 7.13 9.81
CA ILE A 117 -16.68 5.93 10.08
C ILE A 117 -15.50 6.28 10.98
N ASP A 118 -15.35 5.53 12.08
CA ASP A 118 -14.21 5.60 12.99
C ASP A 118 -13.33 4.34 12.93
N LYS A 119 -13.88 3.23 12.42
CA LYS A 119 -13.16 1.95 12.29
C LYS A 119 -13.59 1.18 11.05
N ILE A 120 -12.64 0.54 10.38
CA ILE A 120 -12.84 -0.35 9.23
C ILE A 120 -12.16 -1.67 9.58
N GLU A 121 -12.79 -2.80 9.32
CA GLU A 121 -12.25 -4.13 9.60
C GLU A 121 -12.31 -5.02 8.36
N SER A 122 -11.30 -5.88 8.18
CA SER A 122 -11.28 -6.91 7.16
C SER A 122 -10.79 -8.26 7.72
N PRO A 123 -11.54 -9.35 7.52
CA PRO A 123 -11.19 -10.67 8.05
C PRO A 123 -10.18 -11.43 7.18
N ASP A 124 -9.92 -10.97 5.95
CA ASP A 124 -9.17 -11.71 4.94
C ASP A 124 -8.35 -10.82 4.00
N TYR A 125 -8.19 -9.54 4.33
CA TYR A 125 -7.38 -8.58 3.57
C TYR A 125 -6.60 -7.64 4.50
N ASP A 126 -5.57 -6.97 3.97
CA ASP A 126 -4.87 -5.89 4.68
C ASP A 126 -5.35 -4.51 4.18
N PRO A 127 -6.45 -3.96 4.74
CA PRO A 127 -6.99 -2.69 4.31
C PRO A 127 -6.09 -1.50 4.61
N TYR A 128 -5.15 -1.59 5.56
CA TYR A 128 -4.28 -0.48 5.91
C TYR A 128 -3.24 -0.24 4.81
N ARG A 129 -2.67 -1.33 4.27
CA ARG A 129 -1.57 -1.27 3.30
C ARG A 129 -2.04 -1.31 1.86
N LEU A 130 -3.17 -1.97 1.59
CA LEU A 130 -3.59 -2.30 0.24
C LEU A 130 -4.83 -1.54 -0.23
N CYS A 131 -5.43 -0.69 0.61
CA CYS A 131 -6.58 0.12 0.24
C CYS A 131 -6.33 1.62 0.42
N THR A 132 -6.96 2.41 -0.45
CA THR A 132 -7.09 3.85 -0.33
C THR A 132 -8.54 4.19 -0.02
N PHE A 133 -8.77 4.82 1.13
CA PHE A 133 -10.08 5.31 1.54
C PHE A 133 -10.25 6.77 1.12
N HIS A 134 -11.28 7.09 0.35
CA HIS A 134 -11.57 8.44 -0.10
C HIS A 134 -12.55 9.11 0.86
N THR A 135 -12.25 10.36 1.23
CA THR A 135 -13.03 11.18 2.16
C THR A 135 -13.10 12.61 1.62
N ALA A 136 -14.15 13.35 1.98
CA ALA A 136 -14.25 14.77 1.62
C ALA A 136 -13.31 15.65 2.47
N GLY A 137 -13.04 15.25 3.72
CA GLY A 137 -12.18 15.96 4.65
C GLY A 137 -10.77 15.38 4.75
N GLN A 138 -9.92 16.10 5.47
CA GLN A 138 -8.63 15.59 5.93
C GLN A 138 -8.85 14.38 6.84
N LYS A 139 -8.00 13.36 6.69
CA LYS A 139 -8.06 12.15 7.50
C LYS A 139 -6.66 11.72 7.92
N SER A 140 -6.60 11.06 9.07
CA SER A 140 -5.48 10.27 9.54
C SER A 140 -5.94 8.82 9.66
N LEU A 141 -5.08 7.90 9.23
CA LEU A 141 -5.33 6.47 9.31
C LEU A 141 -4.32 5.82 10.26
N ALA A 142 -4.80 4.92 11.12
CA ALA A 142 -3.94 4.10 11.97
C ALA A 142 -4.31 2.62 11.79
N SER A 143 -3.30 1.75 11.80
CA SER A 143 -3.51 0.30 11.75
C SER A 143 -3.84 -0.24 13.14
N GLY A 144 -4.68 -1.26 13.20
CA GLY A 144 -4.95 -2.05 14.39
C GLY A 144 -5.20 -3.51 14.04
N ILE A 145 -5.30 -4.34 15.06
CA ILE A 145 -5.71 -5.74 14.94
C ILE A 145 -6.81 -5.97 15.96
N ASN A 146 -7.89 -6.62 15.53
CA ASN A 146 -8.94 -7.08 16.42
C ASN A 146 -8.35 -8.17 17.33
N SER A 147 -8.28 -7.93 18.64
CA SER A 147 -7.65 -8.88 19.58
C SER A 147 -8.46 -10.15 19.81
N GLN A 148 -9.74 -10.19 19.42
CA GLN A 148 -10.57 -11.39 19.52
C GLN A 148 -10.53 -12.22 18.23
N THR A 149 -10.59 -11.57 17.06
CA THR A 149 -10.71 -12.27 15.77
C THR A 149 -9.41 -12.34 14.99
N GLY A 150 -8.41 -11.52 15.32
CA GLY A 150 -7.18 -11.34 14.55
C GLY A 150 -7.36 -10.56 13.25
N ALA A 151 -8.57 -10.04 12.96
CA ALA A 151 -8.86 -9.28 11.75
C ALA A 151 -8.10 -7.94 11.73
N ALA A 152 -7.61 -7.55 10.55
CA ALA A 152 -6.97 -6.27 10.34
C ALA A 152 -7.98 -5.13 10.47
N GLN A 153 -7.57 -4.07 11.16
CA GLN A 153 -8.37 -2.89 11.41
C GLN A 153 -7.68 -1.63 10.91
N VAL A 154 -8.46 -0.66 10.44
CA VAL A 154 -8.04 0.70 10.15
C VAL A 154 -8.90 1.64 10.96
N PHE A 155 -8.28 2.48 11.77
CA PHE A 155 -8.94 3.56 12.48
C PHE A 155 -8.88 4.84 11.67
N VAL A 156 -10.00 5.56 11.60
CA VAL A 156 -10.15 6.79 10.81
C VAL A 156 -10.38 7.96 11.76
N GLY A 157 -9.46 8.92 11.76
CA GLY A 157 -9.53 10.11 12.61
C GLY A 157 -9.41 11.41 11.81
N PRO A 158 -10.27 12.42 12.04
CA PRO A 158 -11.52 12.36 12.82
C PRO A 158 -12.58 11.47 12.13
N PRO A 159 -13.56 10.92 12.88
CA PRO A 159 -14.64 10.13 12.30
C PRO A 159 -15.41 10.92 11.23
N GLN A 160 -15.52 10.35 10.03
CA GLN A 160 -16.12 11.03 8.87
C GLN A 160 -16.62 10.03 7.83
N PRO A 161 -17.49 10.44 6.89
CA PRO A 161 -17.96 9.55 5.84
C PRO A 161 -16.83 9.19 4.88
N ILE A 162 -16.68 7.90 4.62
CA ILE A 162 -15.88 7.40 3.50
C ILE A 162 -16.74 7.52 2.25
N THR A 163 -16.31 8.25 1.24
CA THR A 163 -17.07 8.48 -0.01
C THR A 163 -16.80 7.40 -1.06
N GLY A 164 -15.66 6.73 -0.95
CA GLY A 164 -15.27 5.64 -1.83
C GLY A 164 -14.06 4.89 -1.30
N VAL A 165 -13.82 3.71 -1.83
CA VAL A 165 -12.66 2.88 -1.50
C VAL A 165 -12.11 2.26 -2.78
N SER A 166 -10.79 2.22 -2.91
CA SER A 166 -10.10 1.44 -3.93
C SER A 166 -9.07 0.55 -3.25
N CYS A 167 -8.97 -0.71 -3.66
CA CYS A 167 -7.99 -1.64 -3.12
C CYS A 167 -7.20 -2.26 -4.26
N ILE A 168 -5.91 -2.54 -4.04
CA ILE A 168 -5.03 -3.14 -5.04
C ILE A 168 -4.23 -4.29 -4.47
N GLY A 169 -3.91 -5.25 -5.32
CA GLY A 169 -2.97 -6.31 -5.02
C GLY A 169 -3.64 -7.52 -4.38
N PHE A 170 -2.83 -8.27 -3.64
CA PHE A 170 -3.25 -9.50 -2.99
C PHE A 170 -2.45 -9.70 -1.73
N CYS A 171 -2.97 -10.53 -0.85
CA CYS A 171 -2.24 -11.04 0.29
C CYS A 171 -2.54 -12.53 0.49
N LEU A 172 -1.63 -13.19 1.20
CA LEU A 172 -1.67 -14.61 1.48
C LEU A 172 -2.54 -14.88 2.71
N THR A 173 -3.44 -15.85 2.59
CA THR A 173 -4.28 -16.29 3.71
C THR A 173 -3.46 -17.01 4.77
N THR A 174 -4.05 -17.19 5.95
CA THR A 174 -3.40 -17.87 7.08
C THR A 174 -2.91 -19.28 6.65
N TYR A 175 -1.69 -19.62 7.05
CA TYR A 175 -0.98 -20.86 6.73
C TYR A 175 -0.59 -21.10 5.26
N GLN A 176 -0.74 -20.09 4.38
CA GLN A 176 -0.10 -20.11 3.07
C GLN A 176 1.41 -19.94 3.17
N ASP A 177 2.13 -20.39 2.13
CA ASP A 177 3.58 -20.24 2.03
C ASP A 177 3.96 -18.81 1.62
N CYS A 178 4.61 -18.08 2.53
CA CYS A 178 5.09 -16.72 2.26
C CYS A 178 6.41 -16.68 1.49
N TYR A 179 7.16 -17.78 1.47
CA TYR A 179 8.24 -18.02 0.52
C TYR A 179 8.04 -19.35 -0.23
N ARG A 180 8.38 -19.37 -1.51
CA ARG A 180 8.45 -20.58 -2.33
C ARG A 180 9.82 -20.64 -2.95
N ASN A 181 10.54 -21.74 -2.72
CA ASN A 181 11.92 -21.93 -3.20
C ASN A 181 12.88 -20.78 -2.79
N GLY A 182 12.69 -20.23 -1.58
CA GLY A 182 13.46 -19.08 -1.09
C GLY A 182 13.04 -17.71 -1.63
N GLN A 183 12.08 -17.65 -2.57
CA GLN A 183 11.56 -16.40 -3.11
C GLN A 183 10.30 -15.95 -2.35
N TYR A 184 10.26 -14.67 -1.97
CA TYR A 184 9.10 -14.06 -1.32
C TYR A 184 7.91 -14.04 -2.29
N VAL A 185 6.76 -14.55 -1.83
CA VAL A 185 5.54 -14.67 -2.64
C VAL A 185 4.57 -13.52 -2.39
N GLY A 186 4.47 -13.06 -1.14
CA GLY A 186 3.56 -11.97 -0.79
C GLY A 186 3.36 -11.79 0.72
N PRO A 187 2.72 -10.69 1.13
CA PRO A 187 2.42 -10.41 2.52
C PRO A 187 1.27 -11.28 3.02
N CYS A 188 1.21 -11.53 4.32
CA CYS A 188 0.10 -12.23 4.96
C CYS A 188 -1.02 -11.25 5.27
N CYS A 189 -2.28 -11.59 4.97
CA CYS A 189 -3.41 -10.67 5.13
C CYS A 189 -3.64 -10.24 6.60
N ASN A 190 -3.71 -11.21 7.51
CA ASN A 190 -4.01 -11.00 8.93
C ASN A 190 -2.93 -11.60 9.81
N GLY A 191 -1.67 -11.33 9.45
CA GLY A 191 -0.58 -11.95 10.15
C GLY A 191 0.80 -11.56 9.67
N PHE A 192 1.76 -12.36 10.08
CA PHE A 192 3.16 -12.22 9.72
C PHE A 192 3.70 -13.55 9.16
N CYS A 193 4.77 -13.45 8.38
CA CYS A 193 5.44 -14.63 7.83
C CYS A 193 6.42 -15.19 8.87
N ALA A 194 6.21 -16.43 9.32
CA ALA A 194 7.12 -17.12 10.22
C ALA A 194 7.21 -18.62 9.89
N ALA A 195 8.44 -19.14 9.86
CA ALA A 195 8.75 -20.51 9.42
C ALA A 195 8.13 -20.85 8.06
N ASN A 196 8.32 -19.94 7.09
CA ASN A 196 7.76 -20.01 5.74
C ASN A 196 6.22 -20.02 5.63
N LYS A 197 5.49 -19.77 6.72
CA LYS A 197 4.02 -19.80 6.72
C LYS A 197 3.46 -18.49 7.24
N CYS A 198 2.32 -18.09 6.71
CA CYS A 198 1.53 -17.02 7.30
C CYS A 198 0.96 -17.47 8.65
N ARG A 199 1.30 -16.76 9.72
CA ARG A 199 0.80 -17.00 11.09
C ARG A 199 -0.12 -15.86 11.49
N PRO A 200 -1.27 -16.15 12.14
CA PRO A 200 -2.18 -15.10 12.57
C PRO A 200 -1.53 -14.25 13.66
N TYR A 201 -1.91 -12.98 13.76
CA TYR A 201 -1.46 -12.09 14.84
C TYR A 201 -1.93 -12.55 16.22
N VAL A 202 -3.14 -13.11 16.27
CA VAL A 202 -3.75 -13.65 17.48
C VAL A 202 -3.87 -15.17 17.31
N PRO A 203 -3.40 -15.99 18.27
CA PRO A 203 -3.64 -17.42 18.24
C PRO A 203 -5.14 -17.71 18.22
N LEU A 204 -5.59 -18.59 17.34
CA LEU A 204 -6.96 -19.11 17.40
C LEU A 204 -7.06 -19.92 18.69
N ALA A 205 -7.84 -19.43 19.65
CA ALA A 205 -8.11 -20.12 20.92
C ALA A 205 -9.08 -21.28 20.72
#